data_AF-A0A0E0JD27-F1
#
_entry.id   AF-A0A0E0JD27-F1
#
_cell.length_a   1.000
_cell.length_b   1.000
_cell.length_c   1.000
_cell.angle_alpha   90.00
_cell.angle_beta   90.00
_cell.angle_gamma   90.00
#
_symmetry.space_group_name_H-M   'P 1'
#
loop_
_entity.id
_entity.type
_entity.pdbx_description
1 polymer ?
#
loop_
_entity_poly.entity_id
_entity_poly.type
_entity_poly.pdbx_seq_one_letter_code
_entity_poly.pdbx_strand_id
1 'polypeptide(L)'
;MADAAAAAGNFLSSIAAACGRRETLLLRRPDQIQIGSGIMGHPHPYAPPELHLPGFVPLQLSQGEILVPYLATSIFVLLAVWLISGRCGGKLSKTDRCLMCWWAFTGLTHIIIEGTFVFAPNFFTNQNPSYFDEVWKEYSKGDSRYVARDPATVTVEGITAVLEGPASLLAVYAIASGKSYSHILQFTVCLGQLYGCLVYFITAYLDGFNFWVSPFYFWAYFIGANSSWVVIPTLIAIRSWKKICAAFQVEKGWNLRGQSPITPLRHGTS
;
A
#
# COMPACT_ATOMS: atom_id res chain seq x y z
N MET A 1 22.05 -3.38 2.08
CA MET A 1 20.81 -3.85 2.75
C MET A 1 20.38 -2.82 3.79
N ALA A 2 21.33 -2.28 4.56
CA ALA A 2 21.09 -1.16 5.46
C ALA A 2 20.60 0.11 4.73
N ASP A 3 21.19 0.52 3.61
CA ASP A 3 20.98 1.88 3.08
C ASP A 3 19.58 2.19 2.55
N ALA A 4 18.92 1.24 1.88
CA ALA A 4 17.57 1.48 1.33
C ALA A 4 16.46 1.26 2.36
N ALA A 5 16.62 0.31 3.30
CA ALA A 5 15.74 0.17 4.45
C ALA A 5 15.90 1.36 5.42
N ALA A 6 17.13 1.87 5.56
CA ALA A 6 17.42 3.11 6.26
C ALA A 6 16.84 4.32 5.52
N ALA A 7 16.82 4.37 4.19
CA ALA A 7 16.19 5.46 3.44
C ALA A 7 14.66 5.50 3.67
N ALA A 8 13.97 4.34 3.62
CA ALA A 8 12.55 4.25 3.96
C ALA A 8 12.28 4.59 5.43
N GLY A 9 13.11 4.09 6.35
CA GLY A 9 13.05 4.41 7.78
C GLY A 9 13.32 5.89 8.05
N ASN A 10 14.28 6.51 7.36
CA ASN A 10 14.63 7.93 7.47
C ASN A 10 13.54 8.81 6.88
N PHE A 11 12.87 8.38 5.80
CA PHE A 11 11.73 9.07 5.22
C PHE A 11 10.55 9.09 6.19
N LEU A 12 10.14 7.93 6.72
CA LEU A 12 9.09 7.84 7.74
C LEU A 12 9.45 8.62 9.01
N SER A 13 10.72 8.56 9.44
CA SER A 13 11.22 9.32 10.59
C SER A 13 11.25 10.83 10.33
N SER A 14 11.52 11.26 9.09
CA SER A 14 11.52 12.68 8.70
C SER A 14 10.10 13.24 8.66
N ILE A 15 9.12 12.45 8.17
CA ILE A 15 7.70 12.80 8.23
C ILE A 15 7.25 12.90 9.70
N ALA A 16 7.60 11.90 10.53
CA ALA A 16 7.31 11.91 11.96
C ALA A 16 7.91 13.14 12.67
N ALA A 17 9.17 13.48 12.37
CA ALA A 17 9.86 14.64 12.96
C ALA A 17 9.34 15.99 12.43
N ALA A 18 8.84 16.05 11.20
CA ALA A 18 8.15 17.23 10.67
C ALA A 18 6.79 17.41 11.35
N CYS A 19 6.06 16.31 11.59
CA CYS A 19 4.78 16.32 12.28
C CYS A 19 4.91 16.72 13.76
N GLY A 20 5.83 16.13 14.52
CA GLY A 20 6.04 16.45 15.94
C GLY A 20 6.46 17.91 16.19
N ARG A 21 7.26 18.49 15.29
CA ARG A 21 7.60 19.94 15.35
C ARG A 21 6.38 20.84 15.14
N ARG A 22 5.40 20.39 14.35
CA ARG A 22 4.17 21.14 14.07
C ARG A 22 3.09 20.94 15.13
N GLU A 23 2.96 19.74 15.73
CA GLU A 23 2.14 19.54 16.93
C GLU A 23 2.56 20.48 18.07
N THR A 24 3.87 20.67 18.26
CA THR A 24 4.42 21.63 19.24
C THR A 24 4.04 23.09 18.92
N LEU A 25 3.82 23.42 17.65
CA LEU A 25 3.37 24.74 17.17
C LEU A 25 1.84 24.92 17.25
N LEU A 26 1.07 23.86 17.00
CA LEU A 26 -0.39 23.87 17.06
C LEU A 26 -0.92 23.88 18.50
N LEU A 27 -0.22 23.20 19.43
CA LEU A 27 -0.47 23.27 20.88
C LEU A 27 -0.13 24.66 21.49
N ARG A 28 0.40 25.59 20.67
CA ARG A 28 0.77 26.96 21.07
C ARG A 28 -0.20 28.03 20.55
N ARG A 29 -1.38 27.67 20.04
CA ARG A 29 -2.41 28.66 19.70
C ARG A 29 -3.16 29.11 20.96
N PRO A 30 -3.17 30.41 21.29
CA PRO A 30 -4.03 30.94 22.34
C PRO A 30 -5.50 30.95 21.87
N ASP A 31 -6.41 30.60 22.77
CA ASP A 31 -7.86 30.61 22.61
C ASP A 31 -8.39 31.93 22.03
N GLN A 32 -9.16 31.91 20.94
CA GLN A 32 -10.06 32.97 20.42
C GLN A 32 -10.61 32.48 19.05
N ILE A 33 -11.86 32.56 18.58
CA ILE A 33 -13.12 33.24 18.95
C ILE A 33 -14.24 32.47 18.20
N GLN A 34 -15.38 32.27 18.86
CA GLN A 34 -16.65 31.86 18.25
C GLN A 34 -17.36 33.10 17.68
N ILE A 35 -17.66 33.17 16.37
CA ILE A 35 -18.89 33.72 15.74
C ILE A 35 -18.94 33.28 14.26
N GLY A 36 -20.06 32.68 13.83
CA GLY A 36 -20.38 32.48 12.41
C GLY A 36 -21.52 31.49 12.19
N SER A 37 -22.77 31.91 12.42
CA SER A 37 -23.96 31.13 12.04
C SER A 37 -24.12 31.12 10.51
N GLY A 38 -23.86 29.97 9.88
CA GLY A 38 -24.07 29.77 8.45
C GLY A 38 -24.18 28.28 8.13
N ILE A 39 -25.42 27.81 7.95
CA ILE A 39 -25.82 26.46 7.49
C ILE A 39 -25.20 25.33 8.34
N MET A 40 -25.90 24.90 9.40
CA MET A 40 -25.54 23.68 10.14
C MET A 40 -25.68 22.46 9.22
N GLY A 41 -24.60 22.15 8.49
CA GLY A 41 -24.36 20.78 8.03
C GLY A 41 -24.42 19.86 9.24
N HIS A 42 -24.97 18.65 9.05
CA HIS A 42 -25.06 17.69 10.15
C HIS A 42 -23.67 17.46 10.75
N PRO A 43 -23.53 17.46 12.09
CA PRO A 43 -22.24 17.29 12.74
C PRO A 43 -21.63 15.94 12.38
N HIS A 44 -20.37 15.95 11.92
CA HIS A 44 -19.59 14.76 11.58
C HIS A 44 -18.26 14.75 12.34
N PRO A 45 -17.60 13.59 12.52
CA PRO A 45 -16.38 13.49 13.32
C PRO A 45 -15.10 13.89 12.57
N TYR A 46 -15.16 14.10 11.26
CA TYR A 46 -14.00 14.29 10.39
C TYR A 46 -13.37 15.68 10.45
N ALA A 47 -12.12 15.79 9.97
CA ALA A 47 -11.37 17.04 9.91
C ALA A 47 -11.18 17.52 8.46
N PRO A 48 -11.32 18.82 8.16
CA PRO A 48 -11.71 19.87 9.10
C PRO A 48 -13.21 19.82 9.46
N PRO A 49 -13.64 20.39 10.60
CA PRO A 49 -15.05 20.37 11.03
C PRO A 49 -16.03 21.04 10.06
N GLU A 50 -15.53 21.92 9.19
CA GLU A 50 -16.30 22.65 8.18
C GLU A 50 -16.53 21.84 6.90
N LEU A 51 -16.06 20.59 6.84
CA LEU A 51 -16.19 19.73 5.67
C LEU A 51 -17.67 19.51 5.31
N HIS A 52 -18.05 19.83 4.08
CA HIS A 52 -19.44 19.69 3.67
C HIS A 52 -19.76 18.25 3.24
N LEU A 53 -20.40 17.49 4.14
CA LEU A 53 -20.82 16.09 3.92
C LEU A 53 -22.35 15.95 3.89
N PRO A 54 -23.01 16.29 2.78
CA PRO A 54 -24.46 16.23 2.69
C PRO A 54 -24.95 14.78 2.81
N GLY A 55 -25.98 14.57 3.63
CA GLY A 55 -26.55 13.24 3.85
C GLY A 55 -25.67 12.29 4.65
N PHE A 56 -24.67 12.81 5.39
CA PHE A 56 -23.80 12.00 6.25
C PHE A 56 -24.60 11.10 7.21
N VAL A 57 -24.27 9.82 7.18
CA VAL A 57 -24.77 8.81 8.10
C VAL A 57 -23.63 8.36 9.03
N PRO A 58 -23.78 8.51 10.36
CA PRO A 58 -22.78 8.04 11.33
C PRO A 58 -22.43 6.56 11.18
N LEU A 59 -21.29 6.16 11.74
CA LEU A 59 -20.93 4.74 11.86
C LEU A 59 -21.99 4.00 12.67
N GLN A 60 -22.38 2.83 12.17
CA GLN A 60 -23.28 1.89 12.85
C GLN A 60 -22.50 0.73 13.48
N LEU A 61 -21.28 0.47 13.00
CA LEU A 61 -20.38 -0.52 13.58
C LEU A 61 -19.34 0.15 14.50
N SER A 62 -19.01 -0.52 15.58
CA SER A 62 -17.86 -0.17 16.41
C SER A 62 -16.55 -0.48 15.68
N GLN A 63 -15.46 0.15 16.13
CA GLN A 63 -14.12 -0.11 15.61
C GLN A 63 -13.73 -1.60 15.72
N GLY A 64 -14.17 -2.30 16.77
CA GLY A 64 -13.93 -3.74 16.94
C GLY A 64 -14.69 -4.60 15.93
N GLU A 65 -15.94 -4.26 15.65
CA GLU A 65 -16.78 -4.93 14.64
C GLU A 65 -16.25 -4.71 13.21
N ILE A 66 -15.43 -3.70 12.99
CA ILE A 66 -14.72 -3.47 11.73
C ILE A 66 -13.36 -4.18 11.74
N LEU A 67 -12.54 -3.98 12.76
CA LEU A 67 -11.16 -4.46 12.77
C LEU A 67 -11.08 -5.99 12.88
N VAL A 68 -11.94 -6.62 13.68
CA VAL A 68 -11.89 -8.08 13.91
C VAL A 68 -12.19 -8.87 12.62
N PRO A 69 -13.28 -8.61 11.88
CA PRO A 69 -13.53 -9.30 10.61
C PRO A 69 -12.46 -9.02 9.56
N TYR A 70 -11.93 -7.80 9.49
CA TYR A 70 -10.82 -7.46 8.59
C TYR A 70 -9.57 -8.31 8.88
N LEU A 71 -9.13 -8.36 10.15
CA LEU A 71 -7.95 -9.13 10.56
C LEU A 71 -8.17 -10.64 10.39
N ALA A 72 -9.35 -11.14 10.77
CA ALA A 72 -9.70 -12.55 10.63
C ALA A 72 -9.68 -12.99 9.15
N THR A 73 -10.26 -12.19 8.26
CA THR A 73 -10.26 -12.44 6.82
C THR A 73 -8.85 -12.38 6.24
N SER A 74 -8.05 -11.40 6.68
CA SER A 74 -6.66 -11.26 6.27
C SER A 74 -5.83 -12.49 6.67
N ILE A 75 -5.94 -12.94 7.91
CA ILE A 75 -5.26 -14.15 8.40
C ILE A 75 -5.74 -15.38 7.63
N PHE A 76 -7.06 -15.49 7.38
CA PHE A 76 -7.62 -16.59 6.60
C PHE A 76 -7.00 -16.66 5.18
N VAL A 77 -6.92 -15.52 4.47
CA VAL A 77 -6.28 -15.44 3.16
C VAL A 77 -4.81 -15.87 3.23
N LEU A 78 -4.04 -15.34 4.19
CA LEU A 78 -2.62 -15.69 4.36
C LEU A 78 -2.44 -17.19 4.61
N LEU A 79 -3.26 -17.78 5.50
CA LEU A 79 -3.23 -19.21 5.79
C LEU A 79 -3.63 -20.05 4.58
N ALA A 80 -4.68 -19.65 3.85
CA ALA A 80 -5.12 -20.35 2.66
C ALA A 80 -4.02 -20.39 1.60
N VAL A 81 -3.41 -19.25 1.27
CA VAL A 81 -2.30 -19.17 0.30
C VAL A 81 -1.08 -19.95 0.79
N TRP A 82 -0.76 -19.88 2.08
CA TRP A 82 0.35 -20.63 2.67
C TRP A 82 0.15 -22.15 2.55
N LEU A 83 -1.04 -22.65 2.85
CA LEU A 83 -1.36 -24.08 2.77
C LEU A 83 -1.43 -24.57 1.32
N ILE A 84 -2.06 -23.82 0.43
CA ILE A 84 -2.15 -24.16 -1.01
C ILE A 84 -0.75 -24.21 -1.62
N SER A 85 0.08 -23.19 -1.40
CA SER A 85 1.45 -23.16 -1.93
C SER A 85 2.34 -24.28 -1.39
N GLY A 86 2.07 -24.77 -0.18
CA GLY A 86 2.78 -25.92 0.41
C GLY A 86 2.42 -27.25 -0.24
N ARG A 87 1.22 -27.38 -0.82
CA ARG A 87 0.76 -28.60 -1.50
C ARG A 87 1.35 -28.74 -2.92
N CYS A 88 1.95 -27.69 -3.48
CA CYS A 88 2.54 -27.68 -4.81
C CYS A 88 3.90 -28.43 -4.94
N GLY A 89 4.11 -29.51 -4.16
CA GLY A 89 5.17 -30.49 -4.41
C GLY A 89 6.62 -30.02 -4.20
N GLY A 90 6.87 -29.10 -3.27
CA GLY A 90 8.23 -28.72 -2.84
C GLY A 90 9.05 -27.86 -3.82
N LYS A 91 8.46 -27.41 -4.93
CA LYS A 91 9.15 -26.57 -5.93
C LYS A 91 9.39 -25.13 -5.49
N LEU A 92 8.60 -24.63 -4.52
CA LEU A 92 8.64 -23.23 -4.08
C LEU A 92 9.44 -23.06 -2.80
N SER A 93 10.34 -22.07 -2.78
CA SER A 93 11.08 -21.73 -1.56
C SER A 93 10.15 -21.13 -0.50
N LYS A 94 10.56 -21.17 0.79
CA LYS A 94 9.81 -20.48 1.86
C LYS A 94 9.62 -19.00 1.56
N THR A 95 10.62 -18.35 0.97
CA THR A 95 10.55 -16.94 0.58
C THR A 95 9.45 -16.72 -0.46
N ASP A 96 9.40 -17.57 -1.49
CA ASP A 96 8.41 -17.43 -2.56
C ASP A 96 6.99 -17.63 -2.04
N ARG A 97 6.80 -18.55 -1.09
CA ARG A 97 5.52 -18.74 -0.39
C ARG A 97 5.12 -17.53 0.44
N CYS A 98 6.06 -16.92 1.18
CA CYS A 98 5.80 -15.67 1.90
C CYS A 98 5.42 -14.53 0.93
N LEU A 99 6.13 -14.41 -0.19
CA LEU A 99 5.82 -13.42 -1.22
C LEU A 99 4.44 -13.64 -1.82
N MET A 100 4.06 -14.89 -2.10
CA MET A 100 2.69 -15.20 -2.56
C MET A 100 1.63 -14.77 -1.55
N CYS A 101 1.87 -14.97 -0.25
CA CYS A 101 0.93 -14.53 0.79
C CYS A 101 0.79 -13.00 0.80
N TRP A 102 1.91 -12.27 0.75
CA TRP A 102 1.91 -10.81 0.62
C TRP A 102 1.15 -10.35 -0.62
N TRP A 103 1.50 -10.86 -1.80
CA TRP A 103 0.88 -10.46 -3.06
C TRP A 103 -0.61 -10.79 -3.16
N ALA A 104 -1.06 -11.89 -2.55
CA ALA A 104 -2.47 -12.21 -2.45
C ALA A 104 -3.21 -11.24 -1.52
N PHE A 105 -2.68 -10.98 -0.34
CA PHE A 105 -3.24 -10.02 0.61
C PHE A 105 -3.33 -8.61 0.01
N THR A 106 -2.24 -8.13 -0.57
CA THR A 106 -2.15 -6.83 -1.21
C THR A 106 -3.07 -6.72 -2.41
N GLY A 107 -3.09 -7.73 -3.29
CA GLY A 107 -3.96 -7.75 -4.47
C GLY A 107 -5.44 -7.70 -4.12
N LEU A 108 -5.86 -8.45 -3.10
CA LEU A 108 -7.25 -8.44 -2.62
C LEU A 108 -7.60 -7.14 -1.90
N THR A 109 -6.67 -6.56 -1.14
CA THR A 109 -6.88 -5.25 -0.49
C THR A 109 -7.14 -4.17 -1.54
N HIS A 110 -6.29 -4.06 -2.56
CA HIS A 110 -6.46 -3.09 -3.63
C HIS A 110 -7.78 -3.31 -4.40
N ILE A 111 -8.09 -4.54 -4.79
CA ILE A 111 -9.30 -4.80 -5.59
C ILE A 111 -10.58 -4.61 -4.78
N ILE A 112 -10.65 -5.17 -3.57
CA ILE A 112 -11.90 -5.25 -2.80
C ILE A 112 -12.04 -4.00 -1.92
N ILE A 113 -11.04 -3.69 -1.10
CA ILE A 113 -11.13 -2.59 -0.15
C ILE A 113 -11.07 -1.27 -0.92
N GLU A 114 -9.96 -0.98 -1.62
CA GLU A 114 -9.79 0.30 -2.33
C GLU A 114 -10.75 0.44 -3.51
N GLY A 115 -11.05 -0.67 -4.20
CA GLY A 115 -12.09 -0.70 -5.22
C GLY A 115 -13.46 -0.25 -4.71
N THR A 116 -13.87 -0.68 -3.51
CA THR A 116 -15.14 -0.20 -2.93
C THR A 116 -15.11 1.30 -2.63
N PHE A 117 -13.99 1.86 -2.19
CA PHE A 117 -13.85 3.30 -2.01
C PHE A 117 -13.95 4.07 -3.32
N VAL A 118 -13.29 3.58 -4.38
CA VAL A 118 -13.23 4.25 -5.67
C VAL A 118 -14.59 4.20 -6.37
N PHE A 119 -15.24 3.04 -6.37
CA PHE A 119 -16.45 2.78 -7.15
C PHE A 119 -17.76 2.96 -6.37
N ALA A 120 -17.72 3.14 -5.05
CA ALA A 120 -18.86 3.53 -4.22
C ALA A 120 -18.63 4.91 -3.56
N PRO A 121 -18.67 6.02 -4.33
CA PRO A 121 -18.31 7.34 -3.82
C PRO A 121 -19.26 7.88 -2.74
N ASN A 122 -20.46 7.30 -2.62
CA ASN A 122 -21.51 7.70 -1.67
C ASN A 122 -21.52 6.86 -0.38
N PHE A 123 -20.43 6.15 -0.07
CA PHE A 123 -20.36 5.23 1.07
C PHE A 123 -20.77 5.87 2.41
N PHE A 124 -20.58 7.18 2.59
CA PHE A 124 -20.92 7.90 3.82
C PHE A 124 -22.38 8.38 3.89
N THR A 125 -23.20 8.21 2.84
CA THR A 125 -24.61 8.64 2.82
C THR A 125 -25.61 7.48 2.88
N ASN A 126 -25.13 6.24 2.82
CA ASN A 126 -25.95 5.03 2.85
C ASN A 126 -26.63 4.85 4.21
N GLN A 127 -27.98 4.82 4.23
CA GLN A 127 -28.79 4.61 5.44
C GLN A 127 -28.65 3.20 6.01
N ASN A 128 -28.45 2.22 5.13
CA ASN A 128 -28.12 0.83 5.45
C ASN A 128 -26.71 0.54 4.94
N PRO A 129 -25.66 1.01 5.64
CA PRO A 129 -24.28 0.93 5.16
C PRO A 129 -23.83 -0.53 5.08
N SER A 130 -23.09 -0.84 4.02
CA SER A 130 -22.37 -2.10 3.92
C SER A 130 -21.18 -2.11 4.90
N TYR A 131 -20.62 -3.30 5.13
CA TYR A 131 -19.38 -3.41 5.91
C TYR A 131 -18.25 -2.53 5.34
N PHE A 132 -18.13 -2.42 4.01
CA PHE A 132 -17.10 -1.59 3.39
C PHE A 132 -17.37 -0.10 3.56
N ASP A 133 -18.64 0.32 3.59
CA ASP A 133 -18.99 1.71 3.90
C ASP A 133 -18.54 2.09 5.31
N GLU A 134 -18.75 1.19 6.26
CA GLU A 134 -18.30 1.35 7.64
C GLU A 134 -16.77 1.37 7.75
N VAL A 135 -16.06 0.49 7.03
CA VAL A 135 -14.59 0.51 6.93
C VAL A 135 -14.09 1.88 6.47
N TRP A 136 -14.67 2.42 5.40
CA TRP A 136 -14.22 3.70 4.84
C TRP A 136 -14.61 4.90 5.69
N LYS A 137 -15.77 4.87 6.35
CA LYS A 137 -16.12 5.88 7.37
C LYS A 137 -15.13 5.84 8.54
N GLU A 138 -14.77 4.66 9.05
CA GLU A 138 -13.83 4.51 10.15
C GLU A 138 -12.41 4.94 9.75
N TYR A 139 -11.93 4.49 8.59
CA TYR A 139 -10.61 4.86 8.07
C TYR A 139 -10.49 6.37 7.81
N SER A 140 -11.59 7.01 7.40
CA SER A 140 -11.63 8.47 7.18
C SER A 140 -11.41 9.29 8.46
N LYS A 141 -11.45 8.69 9.66
CA LYS A 141 -11.01 9.38 10.89
C LYS A 141 -9.48 9.50 10.99
N GLY A 142 -8.76 8.55 10.39
CA GLY A 142 -7.31 8.59 10.14
C GLY A 142 -6.94 9.58 9.05
N ASP A 143 -7.74 9.59 8.00
CA ASP A 143 -7.51 10.45 6.84
C ASP A 143 -8.83 10.91 6.22
N SER A 144 -9.30 12.08 6.62
CA SER A 144 -10.57 12.64 6.15
C SER A 144 -10.56 13.01 4.67
N ARG A 145 -9.41 12.95 3.98
CA ARG A 145 -9.34 13.08 2.52
C ARG A 145 -10.12 11.96 1.80
N TYR A 146 -10.30 10.80 2.42
CA TYR A 146 -11.13 9.72 1.86
C TYR A 146 -12.61 10.12 1.84
N VAL A 147 -13.19 10.50 2.98
CA VAL A 147 -14.59 10.96 3.01
C VAL A 147 -14.80 12.28 2.25
N ALA A 148 -13.79 13.14 2.22
CA ALA A 148 -13.79 14.35 1.40
C ALA A 148 -13.64 14.07 -0.11
N ARG A 149 -13.39 12.81 -0.50
CA ARG A 149 -13.18 12.40 -1.89
C ARG A 149 -12.08 13.19 -2.58
N ASP A 150 -11.00 13.48 -1.86
CA ASP A 150 -9.85 14.24 -2.35
C ASP A 150 -9.33 13.65 -3.68
N PRO A 151 -9.16 14.47 -4.74
CA PRO A 151 -8.76 13.97 -6.05
C PRO A 151 -7.47 13.18 -6.07
N ALA A 152 -6.46 13.56 -5.26
CA ALA A 152 -5.19 12.84 -5.22
C ALA A 152 -5.38 11.45 -4.60
N THR A 153 -6.10 11.39 -3.48
CA THR A 153 -6.44 10.13 -2.80
C THR A 153 -7.26 9.23 -3.71
N VAL A 154 -8.35 9.72 -4.30
CA VAL A 154 -9.20 8.96 -5.24
C VAL A 154 -8.41 8.44 -6.45
N THR A 155 -7.49 9.25 -6.99
CA THR A 155 -6.69 8.87 -8.15
C THR A 155 -5.69 7.77 -7.81
N VAL A 156 -4.97 7.91 -6.69
CA VAL A 156 -4.00 6.90 -6.24
C VAL A 156 -4.71 5.57 -6.00
N GLU A 157 -5.81 5.59 -5.23
CA GLU A 157 -6.61 4.39 -4.92
C GLU A 157 -7.26 3.79 -6.18
N GLY A 158 -7.63 4.62 -7.15
CA GLY A 158 -8.14 4.16 -8.44
C GLY A 158 -7.10 3.37 -9.22
N ILE A 159 -5.86 3.88 -9.27
CA ILE A 159 -4.74 3.22 -9.93
C ILE A 159 -4.39 1.91 -9.23
N THR A 160 -4.32 1.91 -7.90
CA THR A 160 -4.02 0.70 -7.12
C THR A 160 -5.09 -0.36 -7.34
N ALA A 161 -6.38 0.01 -7.28
CA ALA A 161 -7.49 -0.93 -7.47
C ALA A 161 -7.51 -1.57 -8.86
N VAL A 162 -7.28 -0.80 -9.93
CA VAL A 162 -7.44 -1.28 -11.31
C VAL A 162 -6.16 -1.84 -11.94
N LEU A 163 -4.97 -1.42 -11.47
CA LEU A 163 -3.68 -1.86 -12.01
C LEU A 163 -2.90 -2.71 -11.00
N GLU A 164 -2.62 -2.16 -9.82
CA GLU A 164 -1.70 -2.80 -8.87
C GLU A 164 -2.32 -4.03 -8.20
N GLY A 165 -3.62 -4.01 -7.93
CA GLY A 165 -4.38 -5.14 -7.41
C GLY A 165 -4.32 -6.36 -8.35
N PRO A 166 -4.78 -6.23 -9.60
CA PRO A 166 -4.67 -7.30 -10.60
C PRO A 166 -3.22 -7.74 -10.85
N ALA A 167 -2.28 -6.80 -10.92
CA ALA A 167 -0.86 -7.11 -11.11
C ALA A 167 -0.26 -7.88 -9.91
N SER A 168 -0.71 -7.61 -8.68
CA SER A 168 -0.32 -8.35 -7.48
C SER A 168 -0.83 -9.79 -7.53
N LEU A 169 -2.07 -10.02 -7.94
CA LEU A 169 -2.58 -11.39 -8.12
C LEU A 169 -1.87 -12.12 -9.27
N LEU A 170 -1.52 -11.40 -10.34
CA LEU A 170 -0.67 -11.93 -11.40
C LEU A 170 0.73 -12.31 -10.88
N ALA A 171 1.28 -11.55 -9.92
CA ALA A 171 2.55 -11.90 -9.28
C ALA A 171 2.47 -13.22 -8.50
N VAL A 172 1.36 -13.51 -7.83
CA VAL A 172 1.10 -14.81 -7.20
C VAL A 172 1.19 -15.93 -8.24
N TYR A 173 0.47 -15.78 -9.37
CA TYR A 173 0.50 -16.75 -10.46
C TYR A 173 1.90 -16.91 -11.08
N ALA A 174 2.61 -15.79 -11.30
CA ALA A 174 3.93 -15.77 -11.89
C ALA A 174 4.97 -16.48 -11.01
N ILE A 175 4.88 -16.31 -9.69
CA ILE A 175 5.70 -17.05 -8.72
C ILE A 175 5.34 -18.53 -8.76
N ALA A 176 4.07 -18.89 -8.62
CA ALA A 176 3.62 -20.28 -8.58
C ALA A 176 3.99 -21.08 -9.84
N SER A 177 3.96 -20.42 -10.99
CA SER A 177 4.25 -21.02 -12.30
C SER A 177 5.70 -20.86 -12.77
N GLY A 178 6.57 -20.25 -11.96
CA GLY A 178 7.98 -20.03 -12.31
C GLY A 178 8.18 -19.20 -13.57
N LYS A 179 7.36 -18.17 -13.79
CA LYS A 179 7.44 -17.33 -15.00
C LYS A 179 8.68 -16.45 -14.96
N SER A 180 9.36 -16.31 -16.11
CA SER A 180 10.57 -15.50 -16.26
C SER A 180 10.36 -14.01 -15.91
N TYR A 181 9.17 -13.48 -16.17
CA TYR A 181 8.82 -12.10 -15.86
C TYR A 181 8.45 -11.87 -14.38
N SER A 182 8.46 -12.89 -13.52
CA SER A 182 8.00 -12.78 -12.11
C SER A 182 8.72 -11.67 -11.35
N HIS A 183 10.05 -11.57 -11.46
CA HIS A 183 10.82 -10.52 -10.77
C HIS A 183 10.57 -9.12 -11.35
N ILE A 184 10.39 -9.01 -12.67
CA ILE A 184 10.09 -7.75 -13.34
C ILE A 184 8.72 -7.25 -12.89
N LEU A 185 7.71 -8.12 -12.91
CA LEU A 185 6.36 -7.79 -12.45
C LEU A 185 6.35 -7.33 -10.98
N GLN A 186 6.99 -8.10 -10.09
CA GLN A 186 7.10 -7.73 -8.67
C GLN A 186 7.79 -6.38 -8.49
N PHE A 187 8.89 -6.12 -9.21
CA PHE A 187 9.59 -4.85 -9.15
C PHE A 187 8.71 -3.69 -9.62
N THR A 188 8.01 -3.84 -10.75
CA THR A 188 7.11 -2.81 -11.29
C THR A 188 5.96 -2.50 -10.32
N VAL A 189 5.31 -3.51 -9.74
CA VAL A 189 4.23 -3.29 -8.76
C VAL A 189 4.78 -2.60 -7.51
N CYS A 190 5.96 -2.99 -7.01
CA CYS A 190 6.57 -2.29 -5.88
C CYS A 190 6.87 -0.82 -6.18
N LEU A 191 7.32 -0.47 -7.39
CA LEU A 191 7.53 0.93 -7.75
C LEU A 191 6.22 1.72 -7.78
N GLY A 192 5.14 1.13 -8.28
CA GLY A 192 3.80 1.71 -8.23
C GLY A 192 3.38 2.03 -6.79
N GLN A 193 3.42 1.03 -5.91
CA GLN A 193 3.07 1.17 -4.49
C GLN A 193 3.88 2.25 -3.78
N LEU A 194 5.20 2.27 -4.00
CA LEU A 194 6.08 3.27 -3.40
C LEU A 194 5.80 4.67 -3.93
N TYR A 195 5.52 4.80 -5.24
CA TYR A 195 5.14 6.07 -5.83
C TYR A 195 3.78 6.55 -5.30
N GLY A 196 2.77 5.67 -5.22
CA GLY A 196 1.48 5.96 -4.62
C GLY A 196 1.60 6.42 -3.17
N CYS A 197 2.39 5.71 -2.36
CA CYS A 197 2.68 6.11 -0.98
C CYS A 197 3.37 7.47 -0.89
N LEU A 198 4.34 7.75 -1.79
CA LEU A 198 4.99 9.06 -1.83
C LEU A 198 3.98 10.17 -2.12
N VAL A 199 3.13 10.00 -3.15
CA VAL A 199 2.06 10.96 -3.45
C VAL A 199 1.15 11.13 -2.25
N TYR A 200 0.69 10.03 -1.65
CA TYR A 200 -0.20 10.00 -0.48
C TYR A 200 0.34 10.83 0.71
N PHE A 201 1.60 10.61 1.08
CA PHE A 201 2.23 11.31 2.21
C PHE A 201 2.62 12.75 1.87
N ILE A 202 3.07 13.01 0.64
CA ILE A 202 3.47 14.36 0.20
C ILE A 202 2.25 15.26 0.13
N THR A 203 1.14 14.81 -0.46
CA THR A 203 -0.08 15.63 -0.52
C THR A 203 -0.61 15.94 0.88
N ALA A 204 -0.57 14.97 1.79
CA ALA A 204 -0.92 15.17 3.21
C ALA A 204 -0.06 16.26 3.87
N TYR A 205 1.26 16.23 3.61
CA TYR A 205 2.19 17.23 4.11
C TYR A 205 1.93 18.62 3.52
N LEU A 206 1.69 18.70 2.20
CA LEU A 206 1.42 19.94 1.48
C LEU A 206 0.09 20.58 1.90
N ASP A 207 -0.94 19.78 2.13
CA ASP A 207 -2.25 20.22 2.67
C ASP A 207 -2.16 20.64 4.15
N GLY A 208 -0.97 20.52 4.72
CA GLY A 208 -0.66 20.99 6.03
C GLY A 208 -1.28 20.15 7.14
N PHE A 209 -1.56 18.87 6.86
CA PHE A 209 -1.87 17.89 7.89
C PHE A 209 -3.17 18.21 8.66
N ASN A 210 -4.20 18.70 7.95
CA ASN A 210 -5.47 19.15 8.53
C ASN A 210 -6.62 18.11 8.41
N PHE A 211 -6.31 16.81 8.38
CA PHE A 211 -7.25 15.76 7.96
C PHE A 211 -7.52 14.65 8.99
N TRP A 212 -6.88 14.64 10.15
CA TRP A 212 -7.07 13.56 11.14
C TRP A 212 -7.88 14.04 12.35
N VAL A 213 -8.59 13.10 12.98
CA VAL A 213 -9.48 13.41 14.11
C VAL A 213 -8.74 13.43 15.44
N SER A 214 -7.71 12.58 15.61
CA SER A 214 -6.90 12.56 16.83
C SER A 214 -5.51 11.97 16.57
N PRO A 215 -4.54 12.17 17.49
CA PRO A 215 -3.20 11.58 17.35
C PRO A 215 -3.20 10.05 17.23
N PHE A 216 -4.15 9.36 17.87
CA PHE A 216 -4.30 7.91 17.72
C PHE A 216 -4.57 7.53 16.26
N TYR A 217 -5.52 8.21 15.61
CA TYR A 217 -5.87 7.97 14.22
C TYR A 217 -4.72 8.34 13.27
N PHE A 218 -3.99 9.42 13.56
CA PHE A 218 -2.79 9.76 12.78
C PHE A 218 -1.72 8.65 12.85
N TRP A 219 -1.35 8.21 14.05
CA TRP A 219 -0.25 7.24 14.19
C TRP A 219 -0.64 5.81 13.81
N ALA A 220 -1.81 5.34 14.24
CA ALA A 220 -2.21 3.95 14.00
C ALA A 220 -2.73 3.74 12.56
N TYR A 221 -3.49 4.69 12.01
CA TYR A 221 -4.12 4.52 10.70
C TYR A 221 -3.26 5.16 9.62
N PHE A 222 -3.03 6.47 9.70
CA PHE A 222 -2.33 7.19 8.64
C PHE A 222 -0.86 6.74 8.50
N ILE A 223 -0.09 6.68 9.59
CA ILE A 223 1.30 6.19 9.53
C ILE A 223 1.36 4.66 9.60
N GLY A 224 0.72 4.06 10.60
CA GLY A 224 0.85 2.64 10.93
C GLY A 224 0.38 1.72 9.80
N ALA A 225 -0.88 1.86 9.38
CA ALA A 225 -1.44 1.01 8.34
C ALA A 225 -0.67 1.17 7.01
N ASN A 226 -0.33 2.39 6.59
CA ASN A 226 0.36 2.63 5.33
C ASN A 226 1.84 2.21 5.32
N SER A 227 2.47 2.07 6.49
CA SER A 227 3.90 1.72 6.58
C SER A 227 4.24 0.37 5.95
N SER A 228 3.32 -0.60 5.95
CA SER A 228 3.55 -1.90 5.29
C SER A 228 3.74 -1.76 3.78
N TRP A 229 3.00 -0.87 3.13
CA TRP A 229 3.11 -0.57 1.69
C TRP A 229 4.35 0.26 1.33
N VAL A 230 5.11 0.75 2.32
CA VAL A 230 6.43 1.32 2.11
C VAL A 230 7.51 0.26 2.33
N VAL A 231 7.52 -0.37 3.50
CA VAL A 231 8.63 -1.23 3.93
C VAL A 231 8.70 -2.52 3.12
N ILE A 232 7.59 -3.24 2.96
CA ILE A 232 7.59 -4.54 2.29
C ILE A 232 7.88 -4.40 0.79
N PRO A 233 7.24 -3.47 0.05
CA PRO A 233 7.57 -3.24 -1.35
C PRO A 233 9.02 -2.81 -1.58
N THR A 234 9.60 -2.00 -0.69
CA THR A 234 11.04 -1.66 -0.75
C THR A 234 11.92 -2.92 -0.69
N LEU A 235 11.65 -3.82 0.25
CA LEU A 235 12.43 -5.06 0.40
C LEU A 235 12.30 -5.98 -0.82
N ILE A 236 11.08 -6.10 -1.36
CA ILE A 236 10.81 -6.92 -2.54
C ILE A 236 11.47 -6.30 -3.79
N ALA A 237 11.38 -4.98 -3.97
CA ALA A 237 12.02 -4.27 -5.06
C ALA A 237 13.54 -4.50 -5.07
N ILE A 238 14.20 -4.36 -3.91
CA ILE A 238 15.64 -4.63 -3.77
C ILE A 238 15.98 -6.09 -4.14
N ARG A 239 15.17 -7.05 -3.66
CA ARG A 239 15.37 -8.47 -3.98
C ARG A 239 15.25 -8.71 -5.49
N SER A 240 14.17 -8.23 -6.10
CA SER A 240 13.91 -8.42 -7.52
C SER A 240 14.95 -7.72 -8.39
N TRP A 241 15.34 -6.49 -8.04
CA TRP A 241 16.43 -5.76 -8.70
C TRP A 241 17.72 -6.57 -8.74
N LYS A 242 18.16 -7.10 -7.59
CA LYS A 242 19.36 -7.95 -7.51
C LYS A 242 19.27 -9.19 -8.39
N LYS A 243 18.10 -9.85 -8.41
CA LYS A 243 17.88 -11.05 -9.23
C LYS A 243 17.89 -10.73 -10.72
N ILE A 244 17.28 -9.62 -11.13
CA ILE A 244 17.31 -9.13 -12.51
C ILE A 244 18.75 -8.82 -12.93
N CYS A 245 19.49 -8.03 -12.15
CA CYS A 245 20.89 -7.72 -12.46
C CYS A 245 21.75 -8.99 -12.56
N ALA A 246 21.60 -9.95 -11.64
CA ALA A 246 22.35 -11.20 -11.68
C ALA A 246 22.08 -12.00 -12.96
N ALA A 247 20.83 -12.05 -13.44
CA ALA A 247 20.48 -12.73 -14.68
C ALA A 247 21.22 -12.13 -15.89
N PHE A 248 21.26 -10.80 -16.00
CA PHE A 248 22.00 -10.11 -17.07
C PHE A 248 23.52 -10.31 -16.99
N GLN A 249 24.10 -10.47 -15.80
CA GLN A 249 25.53 -10.76 -15.68
C GLN A 249 25.87 -12.18 -16.17
N VAL A 250 25.00 -13.15 -15.90
CA VAL A 250 25.15 -14.53 -16.40
C VAL A 250 25.06 -14.55 -17.93
N GLU A 251 24.11 -13.82 -18.51
CA GLU A 251 23.97 -13.68 -19.97
C GLU A 251 25.23 -13.08 -20.61
N LYS A 252 25.78 -11.99 -20.06
CA LYS A 252 27.05 -11.43 -20.53
C LYS A 252 28.19 -12.44 -20.48
N GLY A 253 28.33 -13.17 -19.38
CA GLY A 253 29.34 -14.22 -19.24
C GLY A 253 29.15 -15.39 -20.22
N TRP A 254 27.91 -15.70 -20.60
CA TRP A 254 27.62 -16.69 -21.63
C TRP A 254 28.04 -16.20 -23.02
N ASN A 255 27.71 -14.95 -23.37
CA ASN A 255 28.08 -14.35 -24.65
C ASN A 255 29.60 -14.28 -24.84
N LEU A 256 30.35 -13.96 -23.77
CA LEU A 256 31.82 -13.95 -23.82
C LEU A 256 32.41 -15.35 -24.02
N ARG A 257 31.83 -16.39 -23.40
CA ARG A 257 32.27 -17.78 -23.59
C ARG A 257 31.91 -18.33 -24.98
N GLY A 258 30.74 -17.98 -25.50
CA GLY A 258 30.29 -18.37 -26.85
C GLY A 258 31.07 -17.71 -28.00
N GLN A 259 31.82 -16.64 -27.71
CA GLN A 259 32.71 -15.96 -28.66
C GLN A 259 34.18 -16.43 -28.58
N SER A 260 34.49 -17.42 -27.73
CA SER A 260 35.83 -18.02 -27.69
C SER A 260 36.10 -18.71 -29.04
N PRO A 261 37.21 -18.40 -29.75
CA PRO A 261 37.50 -19.08 -31.00
C PRO A 261 37.66 -20.57 -30.74
N ILE A 262 36.84 -21.39 -31.41
CA ILE A 262 37.04 -22.84 -31.48
C ILE A 262 38.47 -23.03 -31.98
N THR A 263 39.38 -23.42 -31.09
CA THR A 263 40.75 -23.74 -31.49
C THR A 263 40.63 -24.98 -32.37
N PRO A 264 41.02 -24.93 -33.66
CA PRO A 264 40.93 -26.13 -34.49
C PRO A 264 41.85 -27.17 -33.87
N LEU A 265 41.32 -28.36 -33.60
CA LEU A 265 42.13 -29.52 -33.27
C LEU A 265 43.17 -29.66 -34.40
N ARG A 266 44.44 -29.39 -34.10
CA ARG A 266 45.54 -29.70 -35.01
C ARG A 266 45.49 -31.21 -35.24
N HIS A 267 45.00 -31.61 -36.40
CA HIS A 267 45.28 -32.93 -36.93
C HIS A 267 46.80 -33.03 -37.08
N GLY A 268 47.42 -33.80 -36.19
CA GLY A 268 48.83 -34.15 -36.30
C GLY A 268 49.02 -35.00 -37.55
N THR A 269 49.66 -34.44 -38.55
CA THR A 269 50.27 -35.18 -39.65
C THR A 269 51.71 -35.48 -39.28
N SER A 270 51.99 -36.74 -38.94
CA SER A 270 53.15 -37.53 -39.35
C SER A 270 53.17 -38.83 -38.55
#